data_AF-A0A528N1C9-F1
#
_entry.id   AF-A0A528N1C9-F1
#
_cell.length_a   1.000
_cell.length_b   1.000
_cell.length_c   1.000
_cell.angle_alpha   90.00
_cell.angle_beta   90.00
_cell.angle_gamma   90.00
#
_symmetry.space_group_name_H-M   'P 1'
#
loop_
_entity.id
_entity.type
_entity.pdbx_description
1 polymer ?
#
loop_
_entity_poly.entity_id
_entity_poly.type
_entity_poly.pdbx_seq_one_letter_code
_entity_poly.pdbx_strand_id
1 'polypeptide(L)' 'SVPLQVRVVLWDIRLPIALMAVVVGAALSIAGAQMQTILNNPLASPFTLGISAAASFGAALALAFGVALIPAAIEY' A
#
# COMPACT_ATOMS: atom_id res chain seq x y z
N SER A 1 -5.23 -9.44 34.65
CA SER A 1 -5.88 -8.90 33.43
C SER A 1 -4.88 -8.05 32.67
N VAL A 2 -4.72 -8.26 31.37
CA VAL A 2 -3.78 -7.45 30.56
C VAL A 2 -4.25 -5.99 30.56
N PRO A 3 -3.35 -4.98 30.71
CA PRO A 3 -3.73 -3.58 30.69
C PRO A 3 -4.44 -3.20 29.38
N LEU A 4 -5.51 -2.40 29.48
CA LEU A 4 -6.28 -1.90 28.34
C LEU A 4 -5.39 -1.21 27.29
N GLN A 5 -4.38 -0.46 27.74
CA GLN A 5 -3.42 0.23 26.87
C GLN A 5 -2.66 -0.73 25.96
N VAL A 6 -2.22 -1.88 26.50
CA VAL A 6 -1.47 -2.88 25.72
C VAL A 6 -2.37 -3.50 24.66
N ARG A 7 -3.65 -3.73 24.99
CA ARG A 7 -4.62 -4.26 24.02
C ARG A 7 -4.84 -3.30 22.86
N VAL A 8 -5.06 -2.01 23.14
CA VAL A 8 -5.25 -0.97 22.11
C VAL A 8 -4.02 -0.84 21.23
N VAL A 9 -2.82 -0.76 21.81
CA VAL A 9 -1.58 -0.64 21.02
C VAL A 9 -1.37 -1.85 20.11
N LEU A 10 -1.68 -3.06 20.59
CA LEU A 10 -1.50 -4.26 19.78
C LEU A 10 -2.53 -4.33 18.65
N TRP A 11 -3.81 -4.16 18.96
CA TRP A 11 -4.92 -4.42 18.05
C TRP A 11 -5.26 -3.24 17.13
N ASP A 12 -5.21 -2.01 17.64
CA ASP A 12 -5.63 -0.83 16.89
C ASP A 12 -4.47 -0.14 16.16
N ILE A 13 -3.23 -0.37 16.61
CA ILE A 13 -2.04 0.32 16.06
C ILE A 13 -1.11 -0.67 15.34
N ARG A 14 -0.56 -1.66 16.05
CA ARG A 14 0.53 -2.50 15.51
C ARG A 14 0.05 -3.55 14.52
N LEU A 15 -1.01 -4.27 14.85
CA LEU A 15 -1.51 -5.35 14.01
C LEU A 15 -1.96 -4.87 12.62
N PRO A 16 -2.72 -3.77 12.47
CA PRO A 16 -3.13 -3.28 11.15
C PRO A 16 -1.93 -2.89 10.28
N ILE A 17 -0.96 -2.19 10.86
CA ILE A 17 0.27 -1.76 10.15
C ILE A 17 1.11 -2.98 9.74
N ALA A 18 1.24 -3.98 10.62
CA ALA A 18 1.98 -5.20 10.32
C ALA A 18 1.33 -5.99 9.17
N LEU A 19 0.00 -6.12 9.16
CA LEU A 19 -0.74 -6.76 8.08
C LEU A 19 -0.59 -6.00 6.77
N MET A 20 -0.71 -4.66 6.80
CA MET A 20 -0.47 -3.82 5.62
C MET A 20 0.94 -4.03 5.07
N ALA A 21 1.96 -4.04 5.93
CA ALA A 21 3.35 -4.23 5.51
C ALA A 21 3.57 -5.58 4.82
N VAL A 22 2.99 -6.66 5.36
CA VAL A 22 3.07 -8.00 4.76
C VAL A 22 2.39 -8.04 3.40
N VAL A 23 1.17 -7.50 3.29
CA VAL A 23 0.39 -7.50 2.04
C VAL A 23 1.06 -6.65 0.96
N VAL A 24 1.48 -5.43 1.30
CA VAL A 24 2.16 -4.52 0.36
C VAL A 24 3.51 -5.09 -0.08
N GLY A 25 4.29 -5.67 0.83
CA GLY A 25 5.56 -6.32 0.50
C GLY A 25 5.39 -7.52 -0.44
N ALA A 26 4.38 -8.36 -0.19
CA ALA A 26 4.06 -9.48 -1.07
C ALA A 26 3.65 -9.01 -2.48
N ALA A 27 2.78 -8.00 -2.57
CA ALA A 27 2.36 -7.42 -3.84
C ALA A 27 3.53 -6.83 -4.63
N LEU A 28 4.43 -6.09 -3.96
CA LEU A 28 5.62 -5.51 -4.59
C LEU A 28 6.58 -6.59 -5.09
N SER A 29 6.75 -7.67 -4.32
CA SER A 29 7.60 -8.81 -4.71
C SER A 29 7.07 -9.49 -5.97
N ILE A 30 5.75 -9.72 -6.05
CA ILE A 30 5.09 -10.30 -7.23
C ILE A 30 5.24 -9.37 -8.43
N ALA A 31 4.97 -8.07 -8.27
CA ALA A 31 5.12 -7.09 -9.34
C ALA A 31 6.56 -7.04 -9.88
N GLY A 32 7.57 -7.08 -9.00
CA GLY A 32 8.97 -7.18 -9.38
C GLY A 32 9.29 -8.44 -10.17
N ALA A 33 8.87 -9.61 -9.68
CA ALA A 33 9.10 -10.89 -10.36
C ALA A 33 8.44 -10.94 -11.74
N GLN A 34 7.19 -10.46 -11.86
CA GLN A 34 6.49 -10.40 -13.15
C GLN A 34 7.19 -9.47 -14.12
N MET A 35 7.59 -8.28 -13.66
CA MET A 35 8.31 -7.32 -14.49
C MET A 35 9.61 -7.89 -15.05
N GLN A 36 10.44 -8.48 -14.17
CA GLN A 36 11.70 -9.07 -14.56
C GLN A 36 11.50 -10.20 -15.58
N THR A 37 10.41 -10.98 -15.42
CA THR A 37 10.04 -12.05 -16.35
C THR A 37 9.58 -11.52 -17.70
N ILE A 38 8.65 -10.55 -17.73
CA ILE A 38 8.10 -9.98 -18.97
C ILE A 38 9.20 -9.31 -19.80
N LEU A 39 10.08 -8.56 -19.14
CA LEU A 39 11.16 -7.83 -19.80
C LEU A 39 12.41 -8.68 -20.01
N ASN A 40 12.45 -9.91 -19.51
CA ASN A 40 13.64 -10.77 -19.45
C ASN A 40 14.88 -10.00 -18.96
N ASN A 41 14.70 -9.17 -17.93
CA ASN A 41 15.74 -8.28 -17.42
C ASN A 41 15.72 -8.31 -15.88
N PRO A 42 16.74 -8.89 -15.21
CA PRO A 42 16.79 -9.00 -13.75
C PRO A 42 16.95 -7.63 -13.04
N LEU A 43 17.30 -6.57 -13.77
CA LEU A 43 17.42 -5.21 -13.23
C LEU A 43 16.11 -4.39 -13.39
N ALA A 44 15.09 -4.95 -14.04
CA ALA A 44 13.83 -4.25 -14.22
C ALA A 44 13.06 -4.13 -12.89
N SER A 45 12.46 -2.96 -12.65
CA SER A 45 11.63 -2.72 -11.47
C SER A 45 10.33 -2.00 -11.85
N PRO A 46 9.19 -2.31 -11.21
CA PRO A 46 7.89 -1.68 -11.48
C PRO A 46 7.90 -0.15 -11.40
N PHE A 47 8.86 0.41 -10.65
CA PHE A 47 9.03 1.85 -10.50
C PHE A 47 9.56 2.55 -11.76
N THR A 48 10.27 1.84 -12.66
CA THR A 48 10.84 2.47 -13.87
C THR A 48 9.81 2.64 -15.00
N LEU A 49 8.69 1.90 -15.00
CA LEU A 49 7.64 2.01 -16.01
C LEU A 49 6.60 3.11 -15.72
N GLY A 50 6.84 3.96 -14.71
CA GLY A 50 5.96 5.10 -14.42
C GLY A 50 4.68 4.76 -13.65
N ILE A 51 4.48 3.51 -13.20
CA ILE A 51 3.32 3.11 -12.40
C ILE A 51 3.23 3.91 -11.09
N SER A 52 4.36 4.18 -10.44
CA SER A 52 4.40 5.00 -9.21
C SER A 52 4.04 6.48 -9.46
N ALA A 53 4.45 7.03 -10.61
CA ALA A 53 4.07 8.38 -11.02
C ALA A 53 2.56 8.47 -11.28
N ALA A 54 1.98 7.46 -11.96
CA ALA A 54 0.54 7.38 -12.19
C ALA A 54 -0.26 7.25 -10.87
N ALA A 55 0.19 6.42 -9.94
CA ALA A 55 -0.43 6.28 -8.62
C ALA A 55 -0.39 7.60 -7.82
N SER A 56 0.76 8.28 -7.82
CA SER A 56 0.94 9.56 -7.13
C SER A 56 0.07 10.67 -7.74
N PHE A 57 -0.03 10.70 -9.07
CA PHE A 57 -0.92 11.61 -9.79
C PHE A 57 -2.39 11.34 -9.45
N GLY A 58 -2.82 10.07 -9.44
CA GLY A 58 -4.18 9.69 -9.04
C GLY A 58 -4.51 10.08 -7.59
N ALA A 59 -3.58 9.88 -6.66
CA ALA A 59 -3.72 10.33 -5.28
C ALA A 59 -3.83 11.86 -5.18
N ALA A 60 -3.00 12.60 -5.90
CA ALA A 60 -3.07 14.06 -5.95
C ALA A 60 -4.41 14.55 -6.53
N LEU A 61 -4.92 13.89 -7.57
CA LEU A 61 -6.22 14.20 -8.16
C LEU A 61 -7.36 13.94 -7.15
N ALA A 62 -7.31 12.82 -6.45
CA ALA A 62 -8.30 12.49 -5.43
C ALA A 62 -8.30 13.51 -4.29
N LEU A 63 -7.12 13.95 -3.83
CA LEU A 63 -6.98 15.00 -2.83
C LEU A 63 -7.47 16.36 -3.32
N ALA A 64 -7.17 16.72 -4.58
CA ALA A 64 -7.53 18.03 -5.14
C ALA A 64 -9.03 18.18 -5.43
N PHE A 65 -9.68 17.11 -5.90
CA PHE A 65 -11.09 17.14 -6.32
C PHE A 65 -12.04 16.48 -5.31
N GLY A 66 -11.53 15.96 -4.19
CA GLY A 66 -12.34 15.31 -3.15
C GLY A 66 -12.97 14.00 -3.61
N VAL A 67 -12.29 13.24 -4.48
CA VAL A 67 -12.80 11.95 -4.96
C VAL A 67 -12.60 10.90 -3.87
N ALA A 68 -13.68 10.57 -3.17
CA ALA A 68 -13.72 9.43 -2.26
C ALA A 68 -14.24 8.20 -3.02
N LEU A 69 -13.33 7.29 -3.38
CA LEU A 69 -13.70 6.03 -4.05
C LEU A 69 -14.31 5.01 -3.07
N ILE A 70 -14.00 5.14 -1.78
CA ILE A 70 -14.51 4.28 -0.70
C ILE A 70 -15.21 5.18 0.33
N PRO A 71 -16.55 5.11 0.45
CA PRO A 71 -17.31 5.93 1.41
C PRO A 71 -16.85 5.73 2.86
N ALA A 72 -16.40 4.52 3.21
CA ALA A 72 -15.93 4.17 4.55
C ALA A 72 -14.59 4.82 4.94
N ALA A 73 -13.87 5.49 4.02
CA ALA A 73 -12.64 6.21 4.35
C ALA A 73 -12.89 7.63 4.88
N ILE A 74 -14.14 8.11 4.88
CA ILE A 74 -14.53 9.45 5.32
C ILE A 74 -14.96 9.47 6.80
N GLU A 75 -15.29 8.31 7.39
CA GLU A 75 -15.70 8.20 8.80
C GLU A 75 -14.48 8.08 9.71
N TYR A 76 -13.92 9.23 10.10
CA TYR A 76 -13.10 9.39 11.30
C TYR A 76 -13.57 10.61 12.09
#